data_AF-A0A661XQQ0-F1
#
_entry.id   AF-A0A661XQQ0-F1
#
_cell.length_a   1.000
_cell.length_b   1.000
_cell.length_c   1.000
_cell.angle_alpha   90.00
_cell.angle_beta   90.00
_cell.angle_gamma   90.00
#
_symmetry.space_group_name_H-M   'P 1'
#
loop_
_entity.id
_entity.type
_entity.pdbx_description
1 polymer ?
#
loop_
_entity_poly.entity_id
_entity_poly.type
_entity_poly.pdbx_seq_one_letter_code
_entity_poly.pdbx_strand_id
1 'polypeptide(L)'
;MLFYSTIDPTTLQLLKDLQGVEYLKENKKLASIQDIAAMQLAAITGRGFKKDFIDLYFILEQFSLAQIFDFYEKKYQDGSKFLAHKSLIYFEDAEIEPMPKMLKPISWVEIKARIIAEVTRHFH
;
A
#
# COMPACT_ATOMS: atom_id res chain seq x y z
N MET A 1 -13.21 5.60 -1.01
CA MET A 1 -14.32 6.57 -1.04
C MET A 1 -14.19 7.44 0.20
N LEU A 2 -13.78 8.70 0.05
CA LEU A 2 -13.68 9.63 1.19
C LEU A 2 -15.11 9.93 1.67
N PHE A 3 -15.39 9.77 2.95
CA PHE A 3 -16.67 10.17 3.53
C PHE A 3 -16.69 11.70 3.60
N TYR A 4 -17.27 12.32 2.57
CA TYR A 4 -17.36 13.79 2.44
C TYR A 4 -18.14 14.48 3.57
N SER A 5 -18.90 13.72 4.38
CA SER A 5 -19.74 14.22 5.47
C SER A 5 -18.98 14.63 6.73
N THR A 6 -17.69 14.33 6.84
CA THR A 6 -16.86 14.65 8.04
C THR A 6 -15.73 15.64 7.75
N ILE A 7 -15.68 16.20 6.54
CA ILE A 7 -14.61 17.11 6.12
C ILE A 7 -15.10 18.56 6.28
N ASP A 8 -14.32 19.39 6.98
CA ASP A 8 -14.61 20.82 7.12
C ASP A 8 -14.83 21.47 5.72
N PRO A 9 -15.84 22.35 5.54
CA PRO A 9 -16.14 22.94 4.24
C PRO A 9 -14.95 23.61 3.56
N THR A 10 -14.04 24.21 4.32
CA THR A 10 -12.82 24.83 3.79
C THR A 10 -11.87 23.77 3.23
N THR A 11 -11.73 22.65 3.94
CA THR A 11 -10.94 21.50 3.48
C THR A 11 -11.55 20.88 2.23
N LEU A 12 -12.88 20.77 2.17
CA LEU A 12 -13.58 20.28 0.99
C LEU A 12 -13.41 21.23 -0.20
N GLN A 13 -13.45 22.54 0.04
CA GLN A 13 -13.20 23.54 -1.00
C GLN A 13 -11.77 23.47 -1.50
N LEU A 14 -10.77 23.39 -0.61
CA LEU A 14 -9.36 23.23 -0.98
C LEU A 14 -9.12 21.95 -1.79
N LEU A 15 -9.78 20.83 -1.45
CA LEU A 15 -9.69 19.59 -2.23
C LEU A 15 -10.27 19.76 -3.65
N LYS A 16 -11.40 20.46 -3.78
CA LYS A 16 -11.99 20.77 -5.09
C LYS A 16 -11.09 21.71 -5.90
N ASP A 17 -10.50 22.70 -5.24
CA ASP A 17 -9.59 23.65 -5.88
C ASP A 17 -8.32 22.94 -6.34
N LEU A 18 -7.78 22.02 -5.53
CA LEU A 18 -6.67 21.13 -5.90
C LEU A 18 -7.01 20.28 -7.12
N GLN A 19 -8.19 19.65 -7.15
CA GLN A 19 -8.68 18.91 -8.34
C GLN A 19 -8.83 19.81 -9.58
N GLY A 20 -9.03 21.12 -9.38
CA GLY A 20 -9.12 22.12 -10.42
C GLY A 20 -7.77 22.58 -11.01
N VAL A 21 -6.65 22.27 -10.35
CA VAL A 21 -5.30 22.66 -10.77
C VAL A 21 -4.97 22.01 -12.11
N GLU A 22 -4.57 22.84 -13.08
CA GLU A 22 -4.26 22.42 -14.45
C GLU A 22 -3.20 21.31 -14.51
N TYR A 23 -2.24 21.32 -13.59
CA TYR A 23 -1.23 20.26 -13.41
C TYR A 23 -1.81 18.87 -13.07
N LEU A 24 -2.98 18.80 -12.43
CA LEU A 24 -3.73 17.56 -12.20
C LEU A 24 -4.72 17.25 -13.34
N LYS A 25 -5.06 18.26 -14.16
CA LYS A 25 -5.91 18.12 -15.36
C LYS A 25 -5.14 17.67 -16.59
N GLU A 26 -3.83 17.95 -16.65
CA GLU A 26 -2.95 17.23 -17.56
C GLU A 26 -3.06 15.76 -17.21
N ASN A 27 -3.62 14.97 -18.14
CA ASN A 27 -3.93 13.54 -18.03
C ASN A 27 -2.67 12.68 -17.82
N LYS A 28 -1.90 12.91 -16.77
CA LYS A 28 -0.95 11.94 -16.25
C LYS A 28 -1.80 10.77 -15.76
N LYS A 29 -1.78 9.68 -16.52
CA LYS A 29 -2.46 8.43 -16.14
C LYS A 29 -2.03 8.08 -14.73
N LEU A 30 -2.98 8.15 -13.79
CA LEU A 30 -2.76 7.65 -12.45
C LEU A 30 -2.43 6.17 -12.54
N ALA A 31 -1.51 5.71 -11.70
CA ALA A 31 -1.22 4.29 -11.59
C ALA A 31 -2.51 3.53 -11.24
N SER A 32 -2.72 2.39 -11.89
CA SER A 32 -3.82 1.50 -11.52
C SER A 32 -3.61 0.98 -10.09
N ILE A 33 -4.66 0.53 -9.41
CA ILE A 33 -4.51 -0.05 -8.06
C ILE A 33 -3.61 -1.31 -8.12
N GLN A 34 -3.66 -2.05 -9.24
CA GLN A 34 -2.77 -3.18 -9.51
C GLN A 34 -1.30 -2.75 -9.62
N ASP A 35 -1.02 -1.64 -10.31
CA ASP A 35 0.32 -1.07 -10.37
C ASP A 35 0.80 -0.62 -8.99
N ILE A 36 -0.07 0.03 -8.21
CA ILE A 36 0.24 0.45 -6.84
C ILE A 36 0.54 -0.76 -5.96
N ALA A 37 -0.23 -1.84 -6.08
CA ALA A 37 0.02 -3.10 -5.36
C ALA A 37 1.38 -3.71 -5.70
N ALA A 38 1.71 -3.79 -6.99
CA ALA A 38 3.02 -4.23 -7.45
C ALA A 38 4.16 -3.33 -6.92
N MET A 39 3.96 -2.01 -6.98
CA MET A 39 4.93 -1.03 -6.45
C MET A 39 5.11 -1.17 -4.94
N GLN A 40 4.05 -1.52 -4.21
CA GLN A 40 4.13 -1.71 -2.77
C GLN A 40 4.96 -2.94 -2.41
N LEU A 41 4.82 -4.03 -3.17
CA LEU A 41 5.65 -5.22 -2.99
C LEU A 41 7.12 -4.94 -3.33
N ALA A 42 7.38 -4.19 -4.40
CA ALA A 42 8.73 -3.73 -4.74
C ALA A 42 9.35 -2.85 -3.64
N ALA A 43 8.56 -1.95 -3.06
CA ALA A 43 9.00 -1.09 -1.95
C ALA A 43 9.35 -1.90 -0.69
N ILE A 44 8.53 -2.88 -0.31
CA ILE A 44 8.84 -3.77 0.82
C ILE A 44 10.13 -4.55 0.54
N THR A 45 10.31 -5.01 -0.69
CA THR A 45 11.51 -5.75 -1.11
C THR A 45 12.79 -4.90 -1.02
N GLY A 46 12.70 -3.60 -1.37
CA GLY A 46 13.86 -2.71 -1.45
C GLY A 46 14.17 -1.89 -0.20
N ARG A 47 13.14 -1.44 0.55
CA ARG A 47 13.31 -0.56 1.73
C ARG A 47 12.57 -1.04 2.99
N GLY A 48 11.39 -1.65 2.86
CA GLY A 48 10.66 -2.19 4.01
C GLY A 48 10.26 -1.15 5.08
N PHE A 49 9.77 0.04 4.71
CA PHE A 49 9.33 1.03 5.69
C PHE A 49 7.95 0.69 6.26
N LYS A 50 7.62 1.14 7.47
CA LYS A 50 6.35 0.79 8.15
C LYS A 50 5.13 1.17 7.31
N LYS A 51 5.17 2.34 6.66
CA LYS A 51 4.10 2.77 5.74
C LYS A 51 3.87 1.77 4.61
N ASP A 52 4.91 1.06 4.17
CA ASP A 52 4.82 0.13 3.05
C ASP A 52 3.99 -1.10 3.40
N PHE A 53 4.17 -1.59 4.62
CA PHE A 53 3.36 -2.68 5.17
C PHE A 53 1.93 -2.22 5.49
N ILE A 54 1.76 -0.98 5.95
CA ILE A 54 0.43 -0.38 6.16
C ILE A 54 -0.35 -0.31 4.84
N ASP A 55 0.29 0.18 3.78
CA ASP A 55 -0.34 0.28 2.47
C ASP A 55 -0.67 -1.11 1.92
N LEU A 56 0.23 -2.09 2.06
CA LEU A 56 -0.04 -3.48 1.70
C LEU A 56 -1.24 -4.04 2.47
N TYR A 57 -1.34 -3.79 3.78
CA TYR A 57 -2.48 -4.23 4.60
C TYR A 57 -3.82 -3.78 4.01
N PHE A 58 -3.93 -2.52 3.58
CA PHE A 58 -5.18 -2.02 2.99
C PHE A 58 -5.42 -2.55 1.57
N ILE A 59 -4.35 -2.80 0.80
CA ILE A 59 -4.48 -3.42 -0.52
C ILE A 59 -4.98 -4.87 -0.38
N LEU A 60 -4.60 -5.58 0.69
CA LEU A 60 -5.09 -6.92 1.03
C LEU A 60 -6.59 -6.95 1.42
N GLU A 61 -7.27 -5.80 1.56
CA GLU A 61 -8.73 -5.74 1.65
C GLU A 61 -9.40 -5.92 0.27
N GLN A 62 -8.67 -5.69 -0.83
CA GLN A 62 -9.20 -5.71 -2.20
C GLN A 62 -8.64 -6.85 -3.05
N PHE A 63 -7.38 -7.24 -2.81
CA PHE A 63 -6.69 -8.27 -3.58
C PHE A 63 -6.08 -9.31 -2.65
N SER A 64 -6.14 -10.57 -3.04
CA SER A 64 -5.37 -11.63 -2.38
C SER A 64 -3.87 -11.42 -2.59
N LEU A 65 -3.05 -11.96 -1.68
CA LEU A 65 -1.60 -11.89 -1.82
C LEU A 65 -1.11 -12.52 -3.13
N ALA A 66 -1.75 -13.61 -3.59
CA ALA A 66 -1.47 -14.24 -4.89
C ALA A 66 -1.66 -13.25 -6.06
N GLN A 67 -2.79 -12.54 -6.10
CA GLN A 67 -3.05 -11.54 -7.14
C GLN A 67 -2.02 -10.40 -7.12
N ILE A 68 -1.59 -9.98 -5.92
CA ILE A 68 -0.58 -8.94 -5.78
C ILE A 68 0.78 -9.41 -6.34
N PHE A 69 1.16 -10.67 -6.08
CA PHE A 69 2.33 -11.28 -6.71
C PHE A 69 2.20 -11.36 -8.23
N ASP A 70 1.03 -11.74 -8.76
CA ASP A 70 0.80 -11.75 -10.22
C ASP A 70 0.97 -10.35 -10.82
N PHE A 71 0.50 -9.29 -10.15
CA PHE A 71 0.71 -7.91 -10.59
C PHE A 71 2.19 -7.52 -10.54
N TYR A 72 2.89 -7.93 -9.48
CA TYR A 72 4.31 -7.67 -9.31
C TYR A 72 5.14 -8.34 -10.41
N GLU A 73 4.93 -9.62 -10.69
CA GLU A 73 5.66 -10.37 -11.71
C GLU A 73 5.40 -9.82 -13.12
N LYS A 74 4.17 -9.35 -13.40
CA LYS A 74 3.85 -8.67 -14.67
C LYS A 74 4.57 -7.33 -14.82
N LYS A 75 4.75 -6.59 -13.73
CA LYS A 75 5.34 -5.25 -13.74
C LYS A 75 6.87 -5.25 -13.66
N TYR A 76 7.43 -6.19 -12.90
CA TYR A 76 8.87 -6.30 -12.60
C TYR A 76 9.37 -7.67 -13.05
N GLN A 77 9.66 -7.81 -14.34
CA GLN A 77 10.10 -9.08 -14.94
C GLN A 77 11.41 -9.62 -14.33
N ASP A 78 12.29 -8.72 -13.88
CA ASP A 78 13.55 -9.06 -13.23
C ASP A 78 13.44 -9.13 -11.68
N GLY A 79 12.22 -8.97 -11.14
CA GLY A 79 11.96 -8.97 -9.72
C GLY A 79 12.05 -10.37 -9.10
N SER A 80 12.76 -10.52 -7.98
CA SER A 80 12.87 -11.80 -7.28
C SER A 80 11.63 -12.07 -6.44
N LYS A 81 10.75 -12.96 -6.91
CA LYS A 81 9.59 -13.45 -6.15
C LYS A 81 9.99 -14.01 -4.78
N PHE A 82 11.10 -14.76 -4.73
CA PHE A 82 11.62 -15.33 -3.48
C PHE A 82 12.03 -14.24 -2.49
N LEU A 83 12.75 -13.21 -2.95
CA LEU A 83 13.15 -12.10 -2.09
C LEU A 83 11.93 -11.33 -1.59
N ALA A 84 10.97 -11.05 -2.47
CA ALA A 84 9.72 -10.39 -2.10
C ALA A 84 8.96 -11.17 -1.02
N HIS A 85 8.85 -12.50 -1.12
CA HIS A 85 8.25 -13.32 -0.05
C HIS A 85 8.99 -13.18 1.28
N LYS A 86 10.32 -13.25 1.25
CA LYS A 86 11.13 -13.13 2.47
C LYS A 86 10.96 -11.75 3.12
N SER A 87 10.92 -10.69 2.32
CA SER A 87 10.77 -9.31 2.80
C SER A 87 9.40 -9.05 3.44
N LEU A 88 8.34 -9.77 3.05
CA LEU A 88 7.00 -9.61 3.65
C LEU A 88 6.92 -9.97 5.14
N ILE A 89 7.88 -10.76 5.64
CA ILE A 89 7.94 -11.18 7.05
C ILE A 89 9.14 -10.59 7.79
N TYR A 90 9.87 -9.67 7.16
CA TYR A 90 11.01 -8.97 7.75
C TYR A 90 10.60 -7.55 8.14
N PHE A 91 10.43 -7.31 9.43
CA PHE A 91 9.89 -6.04 9.96
C PHE A 91 10.90 -5.19 10.71
N GLU A 92 12.18 -5.59 10.80
CA GLU A 92 13.16 -4.93 11.68
C GLU A 92 13.30 -3.44 11.37
N ASP A 93 13.46 -3.08 10.10
CA ASP A 93 13.57 -1.69 9.66
C ASP A 93 12.26 -0.91 9.84
N ALA A 94 11.12 -1.57 9.64
CA ALA A 94 9.81 -0.97 9.89
C ALA A 94 9.53 -0.76 11.38
N GLU A 95 10.12 -1.56 12.28
CA GLU A 95 9.82 -1.50 13.72
C GLU A 95 10.26 -0.16 14.33
N ILE A 96 11.42 0.35 13.90
CA ILE A 96 12.03 1.59 14.39
C ILE A 96 11.33 2.87 13.88
N GLU A 97 10.54 2.77 12.82
CA GLU A 97 9.80 3.93 12.32
C GLU A 97 8.62 4.29 13.24
N PRO A 98 8.29 5.58 13.39
CA PRO A 98 7.08 5.98 14.09
C PRO A 98 5.82 5.56 13.29
N MET A 99 4.72 5.29 13.99
CA MET A 99 3.42 5.13 13.33
C MET A 99 3.01 6.45 12.66
N PRO A 100 2.59 6.44 11.39
CA PRO A 100 2.05 7.62 10.75
C PRO A 100 0.67 7.97 11.34
N LYS A 101 0.20 9.20 11.08
CA LYS A 101 -1.17 9.59 11.42
C LYS A 101 -2.14 8.80 10.55
N MET A 102 -2.96 7.97 11.19
CA MET A 102 -3.88 7.05 10.50
C MET A 102 -5.28 7.65 10.37
N LEU A 103 -5.91 7.46 9.20
CA LEU A 103 -7.33 7.80 8.99
C LEU A 103 -8.28 6.78 9.62
N LYS A 104 -7.86 5.51 9.66
CA LYS A 104 -8.56 4.42 10.35
C LYS A 104 -7.71 3.94 11.51
N PRO A 105 -8.26 3.75 12.73
CA PRO A 105 -7.48 3.24 13.85
C PRO A 105 -7.08 1.79 13.58
N ILE A 106 -5.78 1.52 13.54
CA ILE A 106 -5.23 0.17 13.44
C ILE A 106 -3.85 0.12 14.10
N SER A 107 -3.55 -0.99 14.76
CA SER A 107 -2.27 -1.19 15.44
C SER A 107 -1.23 -1.82 14.51
N TRP A 108 0.05 -1.51 14.75
CA TRP A 108 1.15 -2.15 14.04
C TRP A 108 1.17 -3.68 14.21
N VAL A 109 0.79 -4.17 15.39
CA VAL A 109 0.71 -5.60 15.70
C VAL A 109 -0.33 -6.29 14.82
N GLU A 110 -1.50 -5.67 14.64
CA GLU A 110 -2.57 -6.20 13.79
C GLU A 110 -2.15 -6.29 12.32
N ILE A 111 -1.45 -5.26 11.82
CA ILE A 111 -0.92 -5.23 10.45
C ILE A 111 0.06 -6.39 10.23
N LYS A 112 1.04 -6.56 11.13
CA LYS A 112 2.01 -7.67 11.05
C LYS A 112 1.32 -9.03 11.07
N ALA A 113 0.39 -9.23 12.00
CA ALA A 113 -0.34 -10.49 12.13
C ALA A 113 -1.13 -10.84 10.85
N ARG A 114 -1.79 -9.85 10.24
CA ARG A 114 -2.52 -10.02 8.98
C ARG A 114 -1.57 -10.42 7.84
N ILE A 115 -0.45 -9.71 7.67
CA ILE A 115 0.50 -9.98 6.59
C ILE A 115 1.13 -11.37 6.75
N ILE A 116 1.55 -11.75 7.96
CA ILE A 116 2.08 -13.09 8.24
C ILE A 116 1.06 -14.15 7.87
N ALA A 117 -0.21 -13.99 8.26
CA ALA A 117 -1.27 -14.94 7.95
C ALA A 117 -1.50 -15.10 6.44
N GLU A 118 -1.47 -13.99 5.67
CA GLU A 118 -1.58 -14.04 4.21
C GLU A 118 -0.36 -14.73 3.56
N VAL A 119 0.85 -14.45 4.04
CA VAL A 119 2.07 -15.12 3.57
C VAL A 119 2.00 -16.61 3.84
N THR A 120 1.64 -17.03 5.07
CA THR A 120 1.48 -18.45 5.41
C THR A 120 0.44 -19.14 4.53
N ARG A 121 -0.70 -18.50 4.26
CA ARG A 121 -1.72 -19.06 3.37
C ARG A 121 -1.22 -19.22 1.94
N HIS A 122 -0.40 -18.29 1.46
CA HIS A 122 0.15 -18.32 0.11
C HIS A 122 1.19 -19.45 -0.11
N PHE A 123 1.78 -19.99 0.96
CA PHE A 123 2.70 -21.13 0.88
C PHE A 123 2.01 -22.51 0.84
N HIS A 124 0.70 -22.59 1.11
CA HIS A 124 -0.06 -23.84 1.21
C HIS A 124 -1.02 -24.04 0.03
#